data_AF-A0A915F0B3-F1
#
_entry.id   AF-A0A915F0B3-F1
#
_cell.length_a   1.000
_cell.length_b   1.000
_cell.length_c   1.000
_cell.angle_alpha   90.00
_cell.angle_beta   90.00
_cell.angle_gamma   90.00
#
_symmetry.space_group_name_H-M   'P 1'
#
loop_
_entity.id
_entity.type
_entity.pdbx_description
1 polymer ?
#
loop_
_entity_poly.entity_id
_entity_poly.type
_entity_poly.pdbx_seq_one_letter_code
_entity_poly.pdbx_strand_id
1 'polypeptide(L)'
;MFSVAQTLLWRLSSSVFTDIFYVLNLPRCYASTVDKYQIQHEHMTKDECLVVDNFDHVLFTASKKVFWFLTFQNCHYKGGLLHRAFSLFIFRASPSTAGSLELLVQQRSTWKLTFPLLWTNSCCSHPCVNYDGETEETNALGVKRAARRKANHELGIDITRCLSVEDIHFLTRIIYSASNEPEDNMWCEREVDYLLASILPPNLSVDCSYMAPNVDEVAATAWLDLVSLESLVEKEPCCYTPWFRKIVRLGYLRKMWQWAEAKVSLSPPHSFQARMTLGGSGAPARRGASLIGSSSSVDDATNQNSNESDLLNELYTRLEHIQPTIPDRVSILLLESAGVRLEAGEGDARLARLVSLAAEKFLSDILSDTMVHWKLSNAQNTGLLAKAGTPSASKEAGNALAPPEDNKPQAQSKPSASGKVEKRVTLTVEDLVAALRDRGIHVARPPYYI
;
A
#
# COMPACT_ATOMS: atom_id res chain seq x y z
N MET A 1 38.26 -41.72 7.86
CA MET A 1 37.41 -40.95 8.79
C MET A 1 38.25 -39.98 9.61
N PHE A 2 38.83 -39.04 8.88
CA PHE A 2 39.50 -37.81 9.29
C PHE A 2 39.43 -36.96 8.01
N SER A 3 39.12 -35.67 8.10
CA SER A 3 38.94 -34.72 6.97
C SER A 3 37.55 -34.61 6.32
N VAL A 4 36.53 -34.13 7.06
CA VAL A 4 35.43 -33.28 6.51
C VAL A 4 34.98 -32.18 7.51
N ALA A 5 35.67 -31.95 8.63
CA ALA A 5 35.24 -31.00 9.67
C ALA A 5 36.04 -29.67 9.68
N GLN A 6 36.56 -29.21 8.53
CA GLN A 6 37.42 -28.02 8.49
C GLN A 6 37.08 -26.98 7.41
N THR A 7 35.87 -27.01 6.84
CA THR A 7 35.43 -26.01 5.84
C THR A 7 34.01 -25.49 6.08
N LEU A 8 33.62 -25.30 7.34
CA LEU A 8 32.32 -24.69 7.70
C LEU A 8 32.40 -23.75 8.91
N LEU A 9 33.55 -23.10 9.11
CA LEU A 9 33.80 -22.16 10.21
C LEU A 9 34.49 -20.85 9.77
N TRP A 10 34.08 -20.29 8.63
CA TRP A 10 34.60 -18.97 8.18
C TRP A 10 33.57 -17.96 7.64
N ARG A 11 32.28 -18.08 7.99
CA ARG A 11 31.28 -17.03 7.69
C ARG A 11 30.21 -16.81 8.76
N LEU A 12 30.61 -16.75 10.02
CA LEU A 12 29.78 -16.14 11.08
C LEU A 12 30.66 -15.20 11.90
N SER A 13 30.77 -13.95 11.45
CA SER A 13 31.37 -12.87 12.26
C SER A 13 30.27 -12.06 12.95
N SER A 14 30.37 -12.02 14.27
CA SER A 14 30.14 -10.84 15.13
C SER A 14 28.73 -10.23 15.22
N SER A 15 27.74 -11.00 15.70
CA SER A 15 26.57 -10.39 16.38
C SER A 15 25.89 -11.24 17.46
N VAL A 16 26.41 -12.43 17.80
CA VAL A 16 25.71 -13.36 18.73
C VAL A 16 26.39 -13.46 20.11
N PHE A 17 27.43 -12.68 20.39
CA PHE A 17 28.14 -12.75 21.69
C PHE A 17 28.10 -11.49 22.55
N THR A 18 27.42 -10.42 22.11
CA THR A 18 27.19 -9.21 22.92
C THR A 18 25.92 -9.27 23.78
N ASP A 19 24.98 -10.18 23.49
CA ASP A 19 23.66 -10.17 24.15
C ASP A 19 23.53 -11.10 25.37
N ILE A 20 24.55 -11.88 25.70
CA ILE A 20 24.54 -12.73 26.91
C ILE A 20 25.19 -12.02 28.12
N PHE A 21 25.97 -10.96 27.89
CA PHE A 21 26.63 -10.20 28.97
C PHE A 21 25.80 -9.04 29.54
N TYR A 22 24.73 -8.61 28.84
CA TYR A 22 23.85 -7.53 29.32
C TYR A 22 22.80 -7.98 30.36
N VAL A 23 22.56 -9.29 30.49
CA VAL A 23 21.53 -9.84 31.40
C VAL A 23 22.02 -9.98 32.85
N LEU A 24 23.33 -9.87 33.12
CA LEU A 24 23.89 -10.18 34.45
C LEU A 24 24.58 -9.03 35.19
N ASN A 25 24.52 -7.79 34.71
CA ASN A 25 25.03 -6.63 35.47
C ASN A 25 24.12 -5.40 35.33
N LEU A 26 23.04 -5.36 36.12
CA LEU A 26 22.30 -4.14 36.41
C LEU A 26 22.80 -3.54 37.74
N PRO A 27 23.48 -2.39 37.75
CA PRO A 27 23.59 -1.57 38.94
C PRO A 27 22.21 -1.04 39.30
N ARG A 28 21.86 -1.24 40.55
CA ARG A 28 20.60 -0.96 41.21
C ARG A 28 20.38 0.56 41.32
N CYS A 29 20.00 1.22 40.24
CA CYS A 29 19.47 2.60 40.24
C CYS A 29 18.37 2.70 39.16
N TYR A 30 17.18 2.20 39.48
CA TYR A 30 16.02 2.22 38.58
C TYR A 30 14.82 2.81 39.33
N ALA A 31 14.66 4.13 39.22
CA ALA A 31 13.45 4.84 39.63
C ALA A 31 13.41 6.20 38.92
N SER A 32 13.03 6.22 37.63
CA SER A 32 12.28 7.35 37.02
C SER A 32 12.01 7.24 35.50
N THR A 33 12.56 6.28 34.75
CA THR A 33 12.51 6.30 33.27
C THR A 33 11.60 5.26 32.59
N VAL A 34 10.76 4.52 33.33
CA VAL A 34 10.02 3.34 32.81
C VAL A 34 8.64 3.66 32.23
N ASP A 35 8.06 4.84 32.48
CA ASP A 35 6.60 4.97 32.35
C ASP A 35 6.05 5.40 30.97
N LYS A 36 6.87 5.96 30.06
CA LYS A 36 6.33 6.66 28.86
C LYS A 36 6.38 5.88 27.55
N TYR A 37 7.32 4.96 27.38
CA TYR A 37 7.34 4.05 26.21
C TYR A 37 6.11 3.10 26.20
N GLN A 38 5.47 2.90 27.35
CA GLN A 38 4.33 2.01 27.53
C GLN A 38 3.10 2.48 26.73
N ILE A 39 2.78 3.78 26.77
CA ILE A 39 1.51 4.32 26.27
C ILE A 39 1.41 4.19 24.74
N GLN A 40 2.44 4.63 24.02
CA GLN A 40 2.45 4.51 22.56
C GLN A 40 2.48 3.04 22.13
N HIS A 41 3.22 2.18 22.84
CA HIS A 41 3.20 0.74 22.56
C HIS A 41 1.83 0.11 22.83
N GLU A 42 1.16 0.52 23.90
CA GLU A 42 -0.17 0.04 24.27
C GLU A 42 -1.19 0.37 23.19
N HIS A 43 -1.23 1.61 22.69
CA HIS A 43 -2.06 1.98 21.55
C HIS A 43 -1.74 1.17 20.28
N MET A 44 -0.46 0.95 20.01
CA MET A 44 -0.05 0.15 18.85
C MET A 44 -0.44 -1.34 18.96
N THR A 45 -0.62 -1.84 20.18
CA THR A 45 -1.05 -3.23 20.42
C THR A 45 -2.56 -3.39 20.51
N LYS A 46 -3.28 -2.37 21.01
CA LYS A 46 -4.72 -2.45 21.26
C LYS A 46 -5.57 -1.97 20.09
N ASP A 47 -5.07 -1.03 19.29
CA ASP A 47 -5.83 -0.52 18.15
C ASP A 47 -5.81 -1.55 17.01
N GLU A 48 -7.00 -2.01 16.64
CA GLU A 48 -7.22 -2.93 15.53
C GLU A 48 -7.69 -2.16 14.29
N CYS A 49 -6.78 -1.97 13.34
CA CYS A 49 -7.04 -1.31 12.07
C CYS A 49 -7.85 -2.20 11.13
N LEU A 50 -8.64 -1.57 10.26
CA LEU A 50 -9.38 -2.22 9.18
C LEU A 50 -8.44 -2.46 7.99
N VAL A 51 -8.11 -3.72 7.69
CA VAL A 51 -7.38 -4.12 6.49
C VAL A 51 -8.34 -4.17 5.32
N VAL A 52 -7.96 -3.57 4.19
CA VAL A 52 -8.84 -3.37 3.03
C VAL A 52 -8.18 -3.77 1.71
N ASP A 53 -9.00 -4.04 0.70
CA ASP A 53 -8.54 -4.19 -0.68
C ASP A 53 -8.32 -2.81 -1.36
N ASN A 54 -7.90 -2.81 -2.63
CA ASN A 54 -7.68 -1.56 -3.39
C ASN A 54 -8.97 -0.80 -3.72
N PHE A 55 -10.14 -1.40 -3.47
CA PHE A 55 -11.46 -0.78 -3.64
C PHE A 55 -12.06 -0.31 -2.32
N ASP A 56 -11.29 -0.41 -1.23
CA ASP A 56 -11.68 -0.05 0.12
C ASP A 56 -12.79 -0.94 0.70
N HIS A 57 -12.85 -2.22 0.31
CA HIS A 57 -13.66 -3.22 1.00
C HIS A 57 -12.87 -3.81 2.17
N VAL A 58 -13.52 -3.91 3.34
CA VAL A 58 -12.91 -4.51 4.54
C VAL A 58 -12.74 -6.02 4.33
N LEU A 59 -11.50 -6.49 4.49
CA LEU A 59 -11.15 -7.91 4.42
C LEU A 59 -11.13 -8.54 5.82
N PHE A 60 -10.38 -7.94 6.75
CA PHE A 60 -10.22 -8.38 8.13
C PHE A 60 -9.62 -7.26 9.00
N THR A 61 -9.32 -7.53 10.27
CA THR A 61 -8.69 -6.58 11.20
C THR A 61 -7.26 -6.98 11.54
N ALA A 62 -6.38 -5.99 11.73
CA ALA A 62 -5.01 -6.24 12.17
C ALA A 62 -4.53 -5.18 13.16
N SER A 63 -3.68 -5.58 14.12
CA SER A 63 -3.05 -4.65 15.06
C SER A 63 -2.08 -3.71 14.35
N LYS A 64 -1.85 -2.52 14.92
CA LYS A 64 -0.85 -1.57 14.40
C LYS A 64 0.61 -2.07 14.53
N LYS A 65 0.96 -2.89 15.53
CA LYS A 65 2.31 -3.47 15.76
C LYS A 65 2.27 -4.95 16.18
N VAL A 66 3.31 -5.73 15.79
CA VAL A 66 3.48 -7.16 16.16
C VAL A 66 4.27 -7.39 17.45
N PHE A 67 3.89 -8.48 18.15
CA PHE A 67 4.68 -9.21 19.14
C PHE A 67 5.38 -10.42 18.45
N TRP A 68 6.70 -10.52 18.59
CA TRP A 68 7.65 -11.30 17.76
C TRP A 68 7.35 -12.80 17.52
N PHE A 69 6.34 -13.43 18.12
CA PHE A 69 6.25 -14.90 18.14
C PHE A 69 5.09 -15.61 17.42
N LEU A 70 4.00 -14.98 16.93
CA LEU A 70 2.90 -15.81 16.37
C LEU A 70 1.96 -15.28 15.26
N THR A 71 2.12 -14.08 14.69
CA THR A 71 1.25 -13.66 13.55
C THR A 71 1.95 -12.69 12.60
N PHE A 72 1.92 -12.94 11.29
CA PHE A 72 2.68 -12.22 10.24
C PHE A 72 1.90 -11.08 9.57
N GLN A 73 0.94 -10.44 10.23
CA GLN A 73 0.05 -9.45 9.62
C GLN A 73 0.07 -8.13 10.40
N ASN A 74 0.63 -7.07 9.80
CA ASN A 74 0.66 -5.72 10.39
C ASN A 74 0.41 -4.66 9.34
N CYS A 75 -0.21 -3.56 9.79
CA CYS A 75 -0.46 -2.39 8.94
C CYS A 75 0.81 -1.57 8.66
N HIS A 76 1.74 -1.46 9.64
CA HIS A 76 2.86 -0.51 9.54
C HIS A 76 4.26 -1.13 9.51
N TYR A 77 4.40 -2.46 9.54
CA TYR A 77 5.72 -3.13 9.60
C TYR A 77 6.09 -3.84 8.29
N LYS A 78 7.34 -3.71 7.84
CA LYS A 78 7.92 -4.41 6.67
C LYS A 78 7.01 -4.46 5.44
N GLY A 79 6.60 -3.30 4.95
CA GLY A 79 5.83 -3.18 3.71
C GLY A 79 4.31 -3.16 3.89
N GLY A 80 3.80 -3.37 5.10
CA GLY A 80 2.45 -2.97 5.56
C GLY A 80 1.25 -3.54 4.78
N LEU A 81 0.28 -4.10 5.48
CA LEU A 81 -1.03 -4.39 4.86
C LEU A 81 -1.72 -3.09 4.45
N LEU A 82 -2.45 -3.11 3.33
CA LEU A 82 -3.29 -1.97 2.96
C LEU A 82 -4.41 -1.84 3.98
N HIS A 83 -4.54 -0.69 4.61
CA HIS A 83 -5.53 -0.49 5.67
C HIS A 83 -6.18 0.88 5.55
N ARG A 84 -7.36 1.02 6.14
CA ARG A 84 -8.13 2.26 6.12
C ARG A 84 -7.54 3.26 7.11
N ALA A 85 -7.37 4.50 6.66
CA ALA A 85 -6.87 5.61 7.45
C ALA A 85 -7.69 6.89 7.19
N PHE A 86 -7.39 7.96 7.93
CA PHE A 86 -7.90 9.29 7.64
C PHE A 86 -6.86 10.38 7.87
N SER A 87 -7.01 11.47 7.13
CA SER A 87 -6.29 12.72 7.27
C SER A 87 -7.30 13.86 7.44
N LEU A 88 -7.33 14.43 8.65
CA LEU A 88 -8.20 15.55 9.02
C LEU A 88 -7.50 16.89 8.84
N PHE A 89 -8.21 17.84 8.23
CA PHE A 89 -7.80 19.22 8.01
C PHE A 89 -8.77 20.15 8.74
N ILE A 90 -8.28 20.82 9.80
CA ILE A 90 -9.08 21.69 10.67
C ILE A 90 -8.77 23.14 10.34
N PHE A 91 -9.76 23.86 9.84
CA PHE A 91 -9.66 25.28 9.51
C PHE A 91 -10.26 26.13 10.63
N ARG A 92 -9.77 27.36 10.76
CA ARG A 92 -10.42 28.42 11.53
C ARG A 92 -10.40 29.73 10.75
N ALA A 93 -11.28 30.65 11.10
CA ALA A 93 -11.16 32.03 10.64
C ALA A 93 -9.86 32.65 11.19
N SER A 94 -9.09 33.33 10.34
CA SER A 94 -7.87 34.01 10.81
C SER A 94 -8.23 35.15 11.74
N PRO A 95 -7.60 35.25 12.93
CA PRO A 95 -7.76 36.40 13.80
C PRO A 95 -7.07 37.66 13.24
N SER A 96 -6.10 37.48 12.34
CA SER A 96 -5.29 38.58 11.79
C SER A 96 -5.91 39.23 10.56
N THR A 97 -6.61 38.44 9.73
CA THR A 97 -7.15 38.89 8.45
C THR A 97 -8.60 38.45 8.29
N ALA A 98 -9.53 39.40 8.43
CA ALA A 98 -10.96 39.14 8.35
C ALA A 98 -11.35 38.50 7.00
N GLY A 99 -12.17 37.45 7.05
CA GLY A 99 -12.62 36.72 5.87
C GLY A 99 -11.61 35.70 5.31
N SER A 100 -10.43 35.57 5.91
CA SER A 100 -9.45 34.54 5.55
C SER A 100 -9.46 33.36 6.52
N LEU A 101 -8.86 32.25 6.10
CA LEU A 101 -8.75 31.02 6.88
C LEU A 101 -7.29 30.76 7.28
N GLU A 102 -7.11 29.99 8.35
CA GLU A 102 -5.86 29.34 8.73
C GLU A 102 -6.12 27.84 8.90
N LEU A 103 -5.14 27.01 8.52
CA LEU A 103 -5.15 25.57 8.76
C LEU A 103 -4.30 25.24 9.99
N LEU A 104 -4.83 24.38 10.86
CA LEU A 104 -4.05 23.79 11.94
C LEU A 104 -3.10 22.73 11.38
N VAL A 105 -1.81 22.91 11.59
CA VAL A 105 -0.77 21.89 11.34
C VAL A 105 -0.16 21.47 12.67
N GLN A 106 0.32 20.23 12.72
CA GLN A 106 1.04 19.70 13.88
C GLN A 106 2.43 19.20 13.51
N GLN A 107 3.34 19.27 14.46
CA GLN A 107 4.59 18.53 14.45
C GLN A 107 4.42 17.27 15.29
N ARG A 108 4.70 16.12 14.69
CA ARG A 108 4.64 14.83 15.37
C ARG A 108 5.64 14.78 16.52
N SER A 109 5.28 14.16 17.64
CA SER A 109 6.21 14.01 18.78
C SER A 109 7.44 13.18 18.40
N THR A 110 8.48 13.27 19.23
CA THR A 110 9.65 12.38 19.16
C THR A 110 9.30 10.91 19.43
N TRP A 111 8.15 10.65 20.04
CA TRP A 111 7.74 9.33 20.52
C TRP A 111 6.89 8.55 19.51
N LYS A 112 6.47 9.19 18.41
CA LYS A 112 5.81 8.50 17.30
C LYS A 112 6.76 7.48 16.67
N LEU A 113 6.27 6.26 16.47
CA LEU A 113 7.06 5.21 15.80
C LEU A 113 7.30 5.54 14.33
N THR A 114 6.28 6.07 13.66
CA THR A 114 6.35 6.50 12.26
C THR A 114 6.50 8.02 12.17
N PHE A 115 7.44 8.47 11.36
CA PHE A 115 7.69 9.88 11.01
C PHE A 115 7.79 10.81 12.24
N PRO A 116 8.64 10.51 13.25
CA PRO A 116 8.79 11.40 14.39
C PRO A 116 9.31 12.78 13.95
N LEU A 117 8.89 13.84 14.65
CA LEU A 117 9.30 15.23 14.41
C LEU A 117 8.93 15.86 13.06
N LEU A 118 8.30 15.12 12.14
CA LEU A 118 7.81 15.71 10.88
C LEU A 118 6.52 16.52 11.11
N TRP A 119 6.41 17.64 10.40
CA TRP A 119 5.20 18.43 10.32
C TRP A 119 4.18 17.79 9.37
N THR A 120 2.90 17.91 9.70
CA THR A 120 1.78 17.32 8.95
C THR A 120 0.49 18.12 9.12
N ASN A 121 -0.57 17.74 8.40
CA ASN A 121 -1.94 18.24 8.61
C ASN A 121 -2.43 17.98 10.05
N SER A 122 -3.61 18.50 10.38
CA SER A 122 -4.10 18.61 11.75
C SER A 122 -4.07 17.30 12.55
N CYS A 123 -4.63 16.20 12.00
CA CYS A 123 -4.65 14.90 12.68
C CYS A 123 -4.73 13.76 11.66
N CYS A 124 -3.93 12.70 11.83
CA CYS A 124 -3.97 11.49 11.00
C CYS A 124 -4.00 10.25 11.90
N SER A 125 -4.88 9.31 11.64
CA SER A 125 -4.95 8.02 12.34
C SER A 125 -5.88 7.06 11.58
N HIS A 126 -6.42 6.08 12.29
CA HIS A 126 -7.18 4.97 11.74
C HIS A 126 -8.53 4.82 12.45
N PRO A 127 -9.62 4.51 11.73
CA PRO A 127 -10.79 3.89 12.34
C PRO A 127 -10.41 2.51 12.88
N CYS A 128 -10.89 2.19 14.07
CA CYS A 128 -10.50 0.96 14.77
C CYS A 128 -11.73 0.17 15.22
N VAL A 129 -11.71 -1.15 15.07
CA VAL A 129 -12.88 -2.02 15.35
C VAL A 129 -13.26 -2.09 16.82
N ASN A 130 -12.27 -1.90 17.70
CA ASN A 130 -12.45 -1.86 19.13
C ASN A 130 -13.10 -0.56 19.66
N TYR A 131 -13.51 0.36 18.78
CA TYR A 131 -14.23 1.58 19.13
C TYR A 131 -15.62 1.62 18.49
N ASP A 132 -16.64 1.83 19.33
CA ASP A 132 -18.04 1.76 18.90
C ASP A 132 -18.39 2.77 17.80
N GLY A 133 -19.08 2.28 16.77
CA GLY A 133 -19.50 3.04 15.60
C GLY A 133 -18.39 3.41 14.61
N GLU A 134 -17.12 3.09 14.84
CA GLU A 134 -16.03 3.41 13.90
C GLU A 134 -15.97 2.51 12.66
N THR A 135 -16.73 1.42 12.67
CA THR A 135 -16.91 0.52 11.52
C THR A 135 -18.10 0.89 10.64
N GLU A 136 -18.86 1.94 10.97
CA GLU A 136 -20.02 2.33 10.19
C GLU A 136 -19.62 3.04 8.88
N GLU A 137 -19.89 2.39 7.75
CA GLU A 137 -19.47 2.88 6.44
C GLU A 137 -20.39 3.96 5.86
N THR A 138 -21.66 3.98 6.28
CA THR A 138 -22.68 4.91 5.79
C THR A 138 -22.20 6.35 5.92
N ASN A 139 -22.11 7.07 4.78
CA ASN A 139 -21.64 8.47 4.73
C ASN A 139 -20.27 8.72 5.41
N ALA A 140 -19.40 7.71 5.40
CA ALA A 140 -18.09 7.72 6.08
C ALA A 140 -18.18 7.99 7.60
N LEU A 141 -19.31 7.66 8.24
CA LEU A 141 -19.59 8.04 9.62
C LEU A 141 -18.56 7.49 10.61
N GLY A 142 -18.14 6.23 10.44
CA GLY A 142 -17.15 5.60 11.32
C GLY A 142 -15.79 6.28 11.27
N VAL A 143 -15.34 6.66 10.07
CA VAL A 143 -14.08 7.39 9.87
C VAL A 143 -14.16 8.80 10.47
N LYS A 144 -15.31 9.48 10.37
CA LYS A 144 -15.52 10.78 11.04
C LYS A 144 -15.50 10.67 12.56
N ARG A 145 -16.08 9.61 13.13
CA ARG A 145 -16.02 9.33 14.58
C ARG A 145 -14.59 9.09 15.03
N ALA A 146 -13.81 8.33 14.27
CA ALA A 146 -12.39 8.10 14.53
C ALA A 146 -11.58 9.41 14.49
N ALA A 147 -11.84 10.26 13.49
CA ALA A 147 -11.21 11.58 13.37
C ALA A 147 -11.54 12.47 14.57
N ARG A 148 -12.80 12.51 15.00
CA ARG A 148 -13.22 13.25 16.20
C ARG A 148 -12.54 12.73 17.47
N ARG A 149 -12.51 11.41 17.68
CA ARG A 149 -11.84 10.78 18.83
C ARG A 149 -10.36 11.13 18.86
N LYS A 150 -9.67 11.02 17.74
CA LYS A 150 -8.22 11.25 17.65
C LYS A 150 -7.86 12.73 17.69
N ALA A 151 -8.69 13.63 17.17
CA ALA A 151 -8.52 15.06 17.37
C ALA A 151 -8.62 15.44 18.87
N ASN A 152 -9.53 14.82 19.63
CA ASN A 152 -9.56 14.98 21.07
C ASN A 152 -8.29 14.41 21.74
N HIS A 153 -7.91 13.18 21.38
CA HIS A 153 -6.77 12.51 22.02
C HIS A 153 -5.42 13.19 21.72
N GLU A 154 -5.13 13.55 20.45
CA GLU A 154 -3.83 14.11 20.06
C GLU A 154 -3.76 15.62 20.30
N LEU A 155 -4.79 16.37 19.93
CA LEU A 155 -4.77 17.84 19.97
C LEU A 155 -5.47 18.43 21.20
N GLY A 156 -6.16 17.60 21.98
CA GLY A 156 -6.99 18.06 23.11
C GLY A 156 -8.13 18.96 22.67
N ILE A 157 -8.61 18.85 21.43
CA ILE A 157 -9.73 19.68 20.94
C ILE A 157 -11.00 19.30 21.71
N ASP A 158 -11.68 20.29 22.29
CA ASP A 158 -12.99 20.09 22.91
C ASP A 158 -14.04 19.72 21.85
N ILE A 159 -14.23 18.41 21.67
CA ILE A 159 -15.17 17.83 20.71
C ILE A 159 -16.65 18.03 21.06
N THR A 160 -16.97 18.56 22.24
CA THR A 160 -18.36 18.88 22.62
C THR A 160 -18.74 20.26 22.12
N ARG A 161 -17.79 21.19 22.07
CA ARG A 161 -17.99 22.58 21.67
C ARG A 161 -17.53 22.89 20.25
N CYS A 162 -16.48 22.23 19.78
CA CYS A 162 -15.71 22.70 18.62
C CYS A 162 -15.77 21.77 17.41
N LEU A 163 -16.08 20.49 17.63
CA LEU A 163 -15.93 19.46 16.59
C LEU A 163 -17.00 18.37 16.73
N SER A 164 -18.20 18.65 16.21
CA SER A 164 -19.26 17.66 16.06
C SER A 164 -18.92 16.68 14.92
N VAL A 165 -19.58 15.52 14.86
CA VAL A 165 -19.33 14.53 13.78
C VAL A 165 -19.89 15.05 12.45
N GLU A 166 -20.96 15.83 12.52
CA GLU A 166 -21.68 16.44 11.41
C GLU A 166 -20.84 17.53 10.72
N ASP A 167 -20.02 18.25 11.49
CA ASP A 167 -19.09 19.28 11.01
C ASP A 167 -17.79 18.70 10.43
N ILE A 168 -17.60 17.38 10.50
CA ILE A 168 -16.50 16.68 9.80
C ILE A 168 -17.02 16.22 8.44
N HIS A 169 -16.47 16.82 7.39
CA HIS A 169 -16.88 16.57 6.02
C HIS A 169 -15.90 15.62 5.33
N PHE A 170 -16.44 14.54 4.75
CA PHE A 170 -15.69 13.68 3.85
C PHE A 170 -15.57 14.34 2.49
N LEU A 171 -14.35 14.47 1.98
CA LEU A 171 -14.08 15.08 0.68
C LEU A 171 -13.76 14.04 -0.40
N THR A 172 -12.77 13.17 -0.14
CA THR A 172 -12.35 12.13 -1.08
C THR A 172 -11.46 11.09 -0.39
N ARG A 173 -10.99 10.08 -1.13
CA ARG A 173 -10.01 9.08 -0.69
C ARG A 173 -8.78 9.12 -1.57
N ILE A 174 -7.62 8.88 -0.99
CA ILE A 174 -6.36 8.67 -1.71
C ILE A 174 -5.74 7.35 -1.29
N ILE A 175 -5.08 6.66 -2.21
CA ILE A 175 -4.30 5.46 -1.89
C ILE A 175 -2.82 5.82 -1.99
N TYR A 176 -2.06 5.57 -0.94
CA TYR A 176 -0.63 5.84 -0.95
C TYR A 176 0.16 4.81 -0.14
N SER A 177 1.48 4.80 -0.38
CA SER A 177 2.43 4.11 0.49
C SER A 177 3.69 4.94 0.63
N ALA A 178 4.29 4.89 1.82
CA ALA A 178 5.52 5.59 2.15
C ALA A 178 6.33 4.79 3.18
N SER A 179 7.63 4.64 2.93
CA SER A 179 8.58 4.18 3.96
C SER A 179 8.76 5.25 5.04
N ASN A 180 9.14 4.84 6.25
CA ASN A 180 9.47 5.77 7.33
C ASN A 180 10.53 6.78 6.90
N GLU A 181 10.46 8.00 7.44
CA GLU A 181 11.51 9.03 7.30
C GLU A 181 11.98 9.43 8.72
N PRO A 182 13.24 9.16 9.10
CA PRO A 182 14.30 8.53 8.30
C PRO A 182 14.04 7.04 7.99
N GLU A 183 14.61 6.57 6.88
CA GLU A 183 14.39 5.19 6.42
C GLU A 183 15.08 4.19 7.35
N ASP A 184 14.29 3.26 7.88
CA ASP A 184 14.75 2.21 8.79
C ASP A 184 14.43 0.78 8.28
N ASN A 185 13.80 0.68 7.09
CA ASN A 185 13.29 -0.58 6.50
C ASN A 185 12.36 -1.39 7.41
N MET A 186 11.86 -0.79 8.49
CA MET A 186 11.02 -1.44 9.49
C MET A 186 9.61 -0.90 9.42
N TRP A 187 9.46 0.42 9.37
CA TRP A 187 8.16 1.08 9.45
C TRP A 187 7.74 1.67 8.10
N CYS A 188 6.45 1.63 7.83
CA CYS A 188 5.85 2.22 6.63
C CYS A 188 4.38 2.57 6.84
N GLU A 189 3.85 3.38 5.94
CA GLU A 189 2.43 3.56 5.71
C GLU A 189 2.02 2.92 4.39
N ARG A 190 0.84 2.31 4.38
CA ARG A 190 0.18 1.80 3.18
C ARG A 190 -1.32 1.85 3.38
N GLU A 191 -1.92 2.93 2.89
CA GLU A 191 -3.24 3.35 3.36
C GLU A 191 -4.21 3.65 2.21
N VAL A 192 -5.48 3.34 2.44
CA VAL A 192 -6.62 4.04 1.82
C VAL A 192 -7.01 5.16 2.78
N ASP A 193 -6.56 6.37 2.48
CA ASP A 193 -6.66 7.53 3.36
C ASP A 193 -7.87 8.41 3.00
N TYR A 194 -8.77 8.56 3.95
CA TYR A 194 -9.94 9.43 3.84
C TYR A 194 -9.55 10.87 4.15
N LEU A 195 -9.66 11.74 3.14
CA LEU A 195 -9.44 13.17 3.31
C LEU A 195 -10.70 13.82 3.90
N LEU A 196 -10.56 14.30 5.13
CA LEU A 196 -11.62 14.93 5.91
C LEU A 196 -11.30 16.40 6.17
N ALA A 197 -12.32 17.26 6.17
CA ALA A 197 -12.16 18.66 6.51
C ALA A 197 -13.22 19.11 7.53
N SER A 198 -12.85 20.02 8.42
CA SER A 198 -13.76 20.67 9.35
C SER A 198 -13.38 22.14 9.53
N ILE A 199 -14.37 22.99 9.78
CA ILE A 199 -14.17 24.42 10.04
C ILE A 199 -14.64 24.68 11.46
N LEU A 200 -13.75 25.16 12.31
CA LEU A 200 -14.07 25.47 13.69
C LEU A 200 -15.08 26.64 13.76
N PRO A 201 -15.99 26.62 14.75
CA PRO A 201 -16.92 27.72 14.98
C PRO A 201 -16.23 29.09 15.08
N PRO A 202 -16.80 30.16 14.47
CA PRO A 202 -16.16 31.48 14.40
C PRO A 202 -16.10 32.20 15.76
N ASN A 203 -16.87 31.76 16.75
CA ASN A 203 -16.92 32.32 18.10
C ASN A 203 -15.92 31.69 19.08
N LEU A 204 -14.98 30.89 18.58
CA LEU A 204 -13.92 30.32 19.40
C LEU A 204 -12.88 31.38 19.78
N SER A 205 -12.38 31.27 21.01
CA SER A 205 -11.37 32.20 21.51
C SER A 205 -10.06 32.02 20.75
N VAL A 206 -9.39 33.14 20.45
CA VAL A 206 -8.09 33.16 19.76
C VAL A 206 -6.99 32.55 20.64
N ASP A 207 -7.20 32.51 21.96
CA ASP A 207 -6.27 31.96 22.95
C ASP A 207 -6.05 30.43 22.86
N CYS A 208 -6.79 29.74 21.98
CA CYS A 208 -6.73 28.29 21.79
C CYS A 208 -6.99 27.48 23.07
N SER A 209 -7.71 28.04 24.06
CA SER A 209 -8.11 27.36 25.30
C SER A 209 -8.95 26.10 25.10
N TYR A 210 -9.49 25.91 23.89
CA TYR A 210 -10.20 24.71 23.46
C TYR A 210 -9.27 23.58 23.00
N MET A 211 -7.96 23.77 23.04
CA MET A 211 -6.93 22.79 22.69
C MET A 211 -5.99 22.54 23.87
N ALA A 212 -5.58 21.28 24.02
CA ALA A 212 -4.56 20.85 24.96
C ALA A 212 -3.75 19.69 24.33
N PRO A 213 -2.80 19.99 23.42
CA PRO A 213 -2.08 18.95 22.69
C PRO A 213 -1.38 17.96 23.63
N ASN A 214 -1.55 16.68 23.34
CA ASN A 214 -0.88 15.61 24.08
C ASN A 214 0.59 15.56 23.65
N VAL A 215 1.49 15.87 24.58
CA VAL A 215 2.95 15.91 24.34
C VAL A 215 3.55 14.57 23.90
N ASP A 216 2.87 13.46 24.20
CA ASP A 216 3.31 12.13 23.76
C ASP A 216 3.00 11.90 22.27
N GLU A 217 2.07 12.66 21.69
CA GLU A 217 1.64 12.54 20.28
C GLU A 217 2.10 13.73 19.43
N VAL A 218 2.16 14.93 20.02
CA VAL A 218 2.34 16.22 19.34
C VAL A 218 3.46 17.03 19.99
N ALA A 219 4.51 17.35 19.23
CA ALA A 219 5.61 18.20 19.70
C ALA A 219 5.28 19.70 19.63
N ALA A 220 4.56 20.11 18.58
CA ALA A 220 4.21 21.51 18.35
C ALA A 220 2.96 21.61 17.47
N THR A 221 2.29 22.76 17.50
CA THR A 221 1.19 23.10 16.60
C THR A 221 1.40 24.50 16.03
N ALA A 222 0.85 24.75 14.85
CA ALA A 222 0.83 26.06 14.24
C ALA A 222 -0.45 26.27 13.44
N TRP A 223 -0.90 27.52 13.36
CA TRP A 223 -1.96 27.96 12.47
C TRP A 223 -1.34 28.75 11.34
N LEU A 224 -1.53 28.29 10.10
CA LEU A 224 -0.86 28.85 8.93
C LEU A 224 -1.89 29.16 7.84
N ASP A 225 -1.72 30.29 7.16
CA ASP A 225 -2.44 30.60 5.92
C ASP A 225 -1.90 29.76 4.74
N LEU A 226 -2.68 29.68 3.67
CA LEU A 226 -2.37 28.84 2.51
C LEU A 226 -1.03 29.21 1.86
N VAL A 227 -0.77 30.51 1.69
CA VAL A 227 0.39 30.99 0.94
C VAL A 227 1.66 30.70 1.73
N SER A 228 1.65 31.02 3.04
CA SER A 228 2.77 30.71 3.92
C SER A 228 3.03 29.22 4.00
N LEU A 229 1.98 28.40 4.13
CA LEU A 229 2.11 26.95 4.24
C LEU A 229 2.70 26.32 2.97
N GLU A 230 2.20 26.70 1.79
CA GLU A 230 2.74 26.19 0.51
C GLU A 230 4.20 26.59 0.31
N SER A 231 4.55 27.83 0.67
CA SER A 231 5.92 28.34 0.62
C SER A 231 6.87 27.54 1.54
N LEU A 232 6.44 27.27 2.78
CA LEU A 232 7.21 26.48 3.74
C LEU A 232 7.44 25.04 3.28
N VAL A 233 6.39 24.37 2.76
CA VAL A 233 6.50 23.00 2.25
C VAL A 233 7.41 22.93 1.02
N GLU A 234 7.37 23.94 0.15
CA GLU A 234 8.25 23.97 -1.02
C GLU A 234 9.72 24.22 -0.64
N LYS A 235 9.96 25.09 0.35
CA LYS A 235 11.30 25.42 0.82
C LYS A 235 11.96 24.28 1.59
N GLU A 236 11.22 23.60 2.47
CA GLU A 236 11.74 22.58 3.39
C GLU A 236 10.90 21.29 3.37
N PRO A 237 10.79 20.61 2.21
CA PRO A 237 9.85 19.49 2.02
C PRO A 237 10.18 18.25 2.86
N CYS A 238 11.42 18.09 3.29
CA CYS A 238 11.86 17.00 4.17
C CYS A 238 11.43 17.20 5.63
N CYS A 239 11.01 18.42 6.01
CA CYS A 239 10.43 18.68 7.33
C CYS A 239 8.96 18.25 7.43
N TYR A 240 8.35 17.83 6.32
CA TYR A 240 6.95 17.45 6.24
C TYR A 240 6.77 15.99 5.86
N THR A 241 5.69 15.39 6.37
CA THR A 241 5.37 13.99 6.11
C THR A 241 5.10 13.74 4.62
N PRO A 242 5.37 12.52 4.12
CA PRO A 242 5.29 12.21 2.69
C PRO A 242 3.89 12.44 2.09
N TRP A 243 2.83 12.11 2.82
CA TRP A 243 1.46 12.34 2.37
C TRP A 243 1.15 13.83 2.32
N PHE A 244 1.50 14.59 3.35
CA PHE A 244 1.18 16.00 3.44
C PHE A 244 1.86 16.83 2.36
N ARG A 245 3.18 16.64 2.14
CA ARG A 245 3.89 17.34 1.06
C ARG A 245 3.37 16.97 -0.32
N LYS A 246 2.88 15.74 -0.53
CA LYS A 246 2.21 15.34 -1.78
C LYS A 246 0.83 16.00 -1.92
N ILE A 247 0.02 16.06 -0.87
CA ILE A 247 -1.28 16.75 -0.87
C ILE A 247 -1.12 18.23 -1.25
N VAL A 248 -0.07 18.88 -0.73
CA VAL A 248 0.27 20.27 -1.09
C VAL A 248 0.70 20.37 -2.55
N ARG A 249 1.73 19.62 -2.97
CA ARG A 249 2.31 19.69 -4.33
C ARG A 249 1.32 19.34 -5.44
N LEU A 250 0.40 18.40 -5.20
CA LEU A 250 -0.63 18.01 -6.16
C LEU A 250 -1.84 18.98 -6.19
N GLY A 251 -1.82 20.03 -5.37
CA GLY A 251 -2.88 21.04 -5.31
C GLY A 251 -4.16 20.56 -4.60
N TYR A 252 -4.14 19.42 -3.91
CA TYR A 252 -5.29 18.97 -3.14
C TYR A 252 -5.57 19.88 -1.96
N LEU A 253 -4.54 20.38 -1.26
CA LEU A 253 -4.71 21.35 -0.18
C LEU A 253 -5.46 22.60 -0.68
N ARG A 254 -5.07 23.15 -1.83
CA ARG A 254 -5.71 24.33 -2.43
C ARG A 254 -7.19 24.08 -2.76
N LYS A 255 -7.54 22.89 -3.25
CA LYS A 255 -8.95 22.50 -3.50
C LYS A 255 -9.74 22.39 -2.20
N MET A 256 -9.16 21.81 -1.15
CA MET A 256 -9.78 21.75 0.19
C MET A 256 -9.98 23.16 0.77
N TRP A 257 -9.03 24.05 0.53
CA TRP A 257 -9.12 25.44 0.94
C TRP A 257 -10.27 26.19 0.27
N GLN A 258 -10.40 26.05 -1.05
CA GLN A 258 -11.52 26.62 -1.82
C GLN A 258 -12.87 26.09 -1.34
N TRP A 259 -12.95 24.79 -1.01
CA TRP A 259 -14.13 24.21 -0.39
C TRP A 259 -14.44 24.88 0.97
N ALA A 260 -13.42 25.12 1.79
CA ALA A 260 -13.59 25.73 3.10
C ALA A 260 -14.08 27.19 3.00
N GLU A 261 -13.49 27.98 2.10
CA GLU A 261 -13.90 29.37 1.83
C GLU A 261 -15.34 29.45 1.32
N ALA A 262 -15.72 28.55 0.41
CA ALA A 262 -17.09 28.45 -0.09
C ALA A 262 -18.08 28.08 1.04
N LYS A 263 -17.68 27.18 1.95
CA LYS A 263 -18.52 26.79 3.10
C LYS A 263 -18.75 27.92 4.09
N VAL A 264 -17.73 28.72 4.39
CA VAL A 264 -17.87 29.91 5.23
C VAL A 264 -18.78 30.95 4.56
N SER A 265 -18.62 31.16 3.26
CA SER A 265 -19.43 32.13 2.49
C SER A 265 -20.91 31.77 2.44
N LEU A 266 -21.25 30.48 2.46
CA LEU A 266 -22.63 29.98 2.44
C LEU A 266 -23.31 29.97 3.82
N SER A 267 -22.58 30.27 4.89
CA SER A 267 -23.11 30.29 6.26
C SER A 267 -23.42 31.74 6.67
N PRO A 268 -24.67 32.23 6.55
CA PRO A 268 -25.00 33.60 6.93
C PRO A 268 -24.82 33.85 8.44
N PRO A 269 -24.49 35.07 8.87
CA PRO A 269 -24.47 35.42 10.29
C PRO A 269 -25.88 35.23 10.86
N HIS A 270 -25.99 34.45 11.95
CA HIS A 270 -27.24 33.99 12.54
C HIS A 270 -28.31 35.10 12.69
N SER A 271 -29.38 35.00 11.92
CA SER A 271 -30.68 35.60 12.26
C SER A 271 -31.73 34.49 12.34
N PHE A 272 -32.21 34.26 13.57
CA PHE A 272 -33.48 33.62 13.94
C PHE A 272 -34.25 32.91 12.81
N GLN A 273 -34.14 31.57 12.73
CA GLN A 273 -35.12 30.78 12.00
C GLN A 273 -36.35 30.57 12.88
N ALA A 274 -37.37 31.40 12.65
CA ALA A 274 -38.73 31.14 13.08
C ALA A 274 -39.21 29.84 12.41
N ARG A 275 -39.61 28.88 13.24
CA ARG A 275 -40.24 27.62 12.86
C ARG A 275 -41.59 27.90 12.20
N MET A 276 -41.66 27.86 10.87
CA MET A 276 -42.93 27.77 10.15
C MET A 276 -43.35 26.30 10.04
N THR A 277 -44.29 25.91 10.90
CA THR A 277 -45.11 24.70 10.73
C THR A 277 -46.18 24.98 9.68
N LEU A 278 -46.19 24.21 8.59
CA LEU A 278 -47.38 23.99 7.77
C LEU A 278 -47.54 22.48 7.58
N GLY A 279 -48.61 21.95 8.18
CA GLY A 279 -49.04 20.58 7.99
C GLY A 279 -49.87 20.42 6.73
N GLY A 280 -50.19 19.16 6.42
CA GLY A 280 -51.37 18.82 5.62
C GLY A 280 -51.14 17.89 4.44
N SER A 281 -51.41 16.59 4.69
CA SER A 281 -52.15 15.66 3.83
C SER A 281 -51.67 15.29 2.42
N GLY A 282 -51.56 13.98 2.18
CA GLY A 282 -51.85 13.40 0.86
C GLY A 282 -51.00 12.20 0.46
N ALA A 283 -51.33 11.00 0.95
CA ALA A 283 -50.89 9.75 0.33
C ALA A 283 -51.67 9.49 -0.97
N PRO A 284 -51.09 8.75 -1.93
CA PRO A 284 -51.89 7.71 -2.56
C PRO A 284 -51.15 6.36 -2.70
N ALA A 285 -51.96 5.31 -2.57
CA ALA A 285 -51.63 3.90 -2.71
C ALA A 285 -51.25 3.50 -4.15
N ARG A 286 -50.38 2.50 -4.30
CA ARG A 286 -50.29 1.68 -5.52
C ARG A 286 -50.47 0.20 -5.20
N ARG A 287 -51.37 -0.39 -5.99
CA ARG A 287 -51.89 -1.75 -5.96
C ARG A 287 -50.82 -2.79 -6.33
N GLY A 288 -50.91 -3.96 -5.69
CA GLY A 288 -50.24 -5.17 -6.13
C GLY A 288 -50.93 -5.83 -7.33
N ALA A 289 -50.15 -6.61 -8.07
CA ALA A 289 -50.62 -7.72 -8.88
C ALA A 289 -49.48 -8.74 -9.02
N SER A 290 -49.74 -9.95 -8.54
CA SER A 290 -48.97 -11.18 -8.77
C SER A 290 -49.34 -11.74 -10.13
N LEU A 291 -48.38 -12.22 -10.91
CA LEU A 291 -48.62 -13.17 -12.00
C LEU A 291 -47.49 -14.21 -12.07
N ILE A 292 -47.91 -15.45 -11.84
CA ILE A 292 -47.21 -16.71 -12.08
C ILE A 292 -47.14 -16.94 -13.60
N GLY A 293 -45.99 -17.43 -14.07
CA GLY A 293 -45.81 -17.87 -15.45
C GLY A 293 -44.71 -18.92 -15.54
N SER A 294 -45.10 -20.18 -15.39
CA SER A 294 -44.32 -21.36 -15.73
C SER A 294 -44.28 -21.55 -17.25
N SER A 295 -43.10 -21.78 -17.83
CA SER A 295 -42.99 -22.47 -19.12
C SER A 295 -41.73 -23.32 -19.16
N SER A 296 -41.97 -24.58 -19.50
CA SER A 296 -41.05 -25.70 -19.66
C SER A 296 -40.41 -25.72 -21.04
N SER A 297 -39.11 -26.02 -21.09
CA SER A 297 -38.47 -26.65 -22.24
C SER A 297 -37.19 -27.37 -21.79
N VAL A 298 -37.26 -28.69 -21.74
CA VAL A 298 -36.17 -29.67 -21.74
C VAL A 298 -36.21 -30.25 -23.19
N ASP A 299 -35.15 -30.50 -23.93
CA ASP A 299 -34.10 -31.51 -23.74
C ASP A 299 -33.04 -31.30 -24.85
N ASP A 300 -31.74 -31.19 -24.51
CA ASP A 300 -30.60 -31.66 -25.34
C ASP A 300 -29.22 -31.52 -24.64
N ALA A 301 -29.13 -30.76 -23.52
CA ALA A 301 -27.84 -30.42 -22.89
C ALA A 301 -27.32 -31.44 -21.85
N THR A 302 -28.04 -32.53 -21.57
CA THR A 302 -27.78 -33.40 -20.41
C THR A 302 -26.61 -34.38 -20.60
N ASN A 303 -26.21 -34.68 -21.84
CA ASN A 303 -25.22 -35.74 -22.12
C ASN A 303 -23.76 -35.25 -22.18
N GLN A 304 -23.52 -33.94 -22.31
CA GLN A 304 -22.16 -33.37 -22.21
C GLN A 304 -21.77 -33.05 -20.76
N ASN A 305 -22.74 -32.66 -19.93
CA ASN A 305 -22.51 -32.32 -18.53
C ASN A 305 -22.09 -33.50 -17.66
N SER A 306 -22.50 -34.73 -17.99
CA SER A 306 -22.11 -35.94 -17.23
C SER A 306 -20.61 -36.21 -17.34
N ASN A 307 -20.07 -36.25 -18.57
CA ASN A 307 -18.65 -36.48 -18.80
C ASN A 307 -17.74 -35.40 -18.21
N GLU A 308 -18.14 -34.12 -18.27
CA GLU A 308 -17.36 -33.03 -17.66
C GLU A 308 -17.38 -33.09 -16.14
N SER A 309 -18.55 -33.40 -15.55
CA SER A 309 -18.67 -33.59 -14.11
C SER A 309 -17.83 -34.77 -13.62
N ASP A 310 -17.78 -35.87 -14.38
CA ASP A 310 -16.96 -37.04 -14.07
C ASP A 310 -15.47 -36.71 -14.10
N LEU A 311 -15.01 -35.94 -15.09
CA LEU A 311 -13.62 -35.47 -15.19
C LEU A 311 -13.24 -34.51 -14.05
N LEU A 312 -14.14 -33.60 -13.67
CA LEU A 312 -13.93 -32.68 -12.56
C LEU A 312 -13.87 -33.42 -11.22
N ASN A 313 -14.73 -34.41 -11.02
CA ASN A 313 -14.70 -35.27 -9.83
C ASN A 313 -13.41 -36.09 -9.76
N GLU A 314 -12.95 -36.66 -10.88
CA GLU A 314 -11.68 -37.38 -10.91
C GLU A 314 -10.48 -36.46 -10.62
N LEU A 315 -10.46 -35.25 -11.19
CA LEU A 315 -9.45 -34.24 -10.88
C LEU A 315 -9.46 -33.88 -9.40
N TYR A 316 -10.65 -33.67 -8.83
CA TYR A 316 -10.83 -33.29 -7.44
C TYR A 316 -10.33 -34.37 -6.48
N THR A 317 -10.60 -35.65 -6.76
CA THR A 317 -10.04 -36.78 -6.00
C THR A 317 -8.51 -36.83 -6.10
N ARG A 318 -7.94 -36.57 -7.28
CA ARG A 318 -6.48 -36.58 -7.46
C ARG A 318 -5.77 -35.47 -6.68
N LEU A 319 -6.42 -34.32 -6.46
CA LEU A 319 -5.84 -33.20 -5.70
C LEU A 319 -5.53 -33.57 -4.23
N GLU A 320 -6.13 -34.62 -3.67
CA GLU A 320 -5.80 -35.11 -2.32
C GLU A 320 -4.39 -35.67 -2.20
N HIS A 321 -3.83 -36.12 -3.32
CA HIS A 321 -2.53 -36.82 -3.35
C HIS A 321 -1.44 -36.05 -4.08
N ILE A 322 -1.79 -34.96 -4.77
CA ILE A 322 -0.80 -34.09 -5.42
C ILE A 322 -0.21 -33.14 -4.38
N GLN A 323 1.13 -33.05 -4.35
CA GLN A 323 1.85 -32.04 -3.60
C GLN A 323 2.50 -31.07 -4.60
N PRO A 324 1.92 -29.86 -4.79
CA PRO A 324 2.50 -28.83 -5.65
C PRO A 324 3.87 -28.38 -5.14
N THR A 325 4.62 -27.71 -6.00
CA THR A 325 5.89 -27.07 -5.63
C THR A 325 5.65 -25.94 -4.62
N ILE A 326 4.55 -25.22 -4.78
CA ILE A 326 4.10 -24.20 -3.82
C ILE A 326 3.43 -24.91 -2.63
N PRO A 327 3.93 -24.73 -1.38
CA PRO A 327 3.36 -25.39 -0.22
C PRO A 327 1.91 -24.96 0.04
N ASP A 328 1.05 -25.91 0.43
CA ASP A 328 -0.37 -25.69 0.74
C ASP A 328 -0.59 -24.47 1.65
N ARG A 329 0.26 -24.31 2.68
CA ARG A 329 0.16 -23.19 3.63
C ARG A 329 0.31 -21.82 2.97
N VAL A 330 1.16 -21.69 1.94
CA VAL A 330 1.36 -20.43 1.22
C VAL A 330 0.11 -20.09 0.40
N SER A 331 -0.45 -21.09 -0.30
CA SER A 331 -1.63 -20.90 -1.14
C SER A 331 -2.90 -20.68 -0.34
N ILE A 332 -3.04 -21.32 0.83
CA ILE A 332 -4.10 -21.05 1.80
C ILE A 332 -4.04 -19.58 2.24
N LEU A 333 -2.86 -19.10 2.64
CA LEU A 333 -2.69 -17.71 3.06
C LEU A 333 -3.03 -16.71 1.94
N LEU A 334 -2.67 -17.01 0.69
CA LEU A 334 -3.02 -16.18 -0.46
C LEU A 334 -4.53 -16.18 -0.72
N LEU A 335 -5.18 -17.35 -0.62
CA LEU A 335 -6.63 -17.47 -0.77
C LEU A 335 -7.38 -16.72 0.32
N GLU A 336 -6.95 -16.85 1.57
CA GLU A 336 -7.48 -16.09 2.70
C GLU A 336 -7.28 -14.59 2.51
N SER A 337 -6.12 -14.16 2.00
CA SER A 337 -5.86 -12.74 1.68
C SER A 337 -6.75 -12.21 0.56
N ALA A 338 -7.25 -13.08 -0.33
CA ALA A 338 -8.20 -12.76 -1.38
C ALA A 338 -9.67 -12.88 -0.91
N GLY A 339 -9.91 -13.14 0.37
CA GLY A 339 -11.25 -13.24 0.97
C GLY A 339 -11.90 -14.63 0.86
N VAL A 340 -11.17 -15.66 0.40
CA VAL A 340 -11.66 -17.05 0.37
C VAL A 340 -11.50 -17.66 1.77
N ARG A 341 -12.61 -17.90 2.46
CA ARG A 341 -12.61 -18.51 3.79
C ARG A 341 -12.47 -20.02 3.69
N LEU A 342 -11.34 -20.55 4.16
CA LEU A 342 -11.13 -21.97 4.41
C LEU A 342 -11.29 -22.17 5.92
N GLU A 343 -12.27 -22.95 6.37
CA GLU A 343 -12.55 -23.08 7.81
C GLU A 343 -11.34 -23.66 8.57
N ALA A 344 -11.06 -23.11 9.76
CA ALA A 344 -9.91 -23.51 10.56
C ALA A 344 -10.08 -24.95 11.07
N GLY A 345 -9.38 -25.89 10.42
CA GLY A 345 -9.40 -27.33 10.75
C GLY A 345 -10.14 -28.22 9.75
N GLU A 346 -10.92 -27.63 8.84
CA GLU A 346 -11.67 -28.34 7.78
C GLU A 346 -11.46 -27.73 6.38
N GLY A 347 -10.58 -26.73 6.25
CA GLY A 347 -10.22 -26.13 4.98
C GLY A 347 -9.71 -27.18 3.99
N ASP A 348 -10.42 -27.32 2.87
CA ASP A 348 -10.08 -28.31 1.86
C ASP A 348 -8.75 -27.97 1.17
N ALA A 349 -7.69 -28.69 1.54
CA ALA A 349 -6.36 -28.56 0.95
C ALA A 349 -6.37 -28.73 -0.57
N ARG A 350 -7.37 -29.41 -1.14
CA ARG A 350 -7.54 -29.56 -2.59
C ARG A 350 -7.69 -28.20 -3.29
N LEU A 351 -8.38 -27.23 -2.67
CA LEU A 351 -8.55 -25.90 -3.27
C LEU A 351 -7.23 -25.13 -3.33
N ALA A 352 -6.45 -25.17 -2.24
CA ALA A 352 -5.13 -24.56 -2.19
C ALA A 352 -4.18 -25.19 -3.23
N ARG A 353 -4.26 -26.51 -3.40
CA ARG A 353 -3.47 -27.24 -4.39
C ARG A 353 -3.89 -26.95 -5.82
N LEU A 354 -5.19 -26.83 -6.08
CA LEU A 354 -5.70 -26.45 -7.40
C LEU A 354 -5.15 -25.09 -7.83
N VAL A 355 -5.18 -24.10 -6.92
CA VAL A 355 -4.66 -22.76 -7.17
C VAL A 355 -3.15 -22.78 -7.37
N SER A 356 -2.43 -23.58 -6.58
CA SER A 356 -0.98 -23.78 -6.72
C SER A 356 -0.61 -24.36 -8.09
N LEU A 357 -1.31 -25.41 -8.52
CA LEU A 357 -1.09 -26.05 -9.82
C LEU A 357 -1.47 -25.13 -10.98
N ALA A 358 -2.54 -24.35 -10.84
CA ALA A 358 -2.92 -23.35 -11.83
C ALA A 358 -1.84 -22.26 -11.97
N ALA A 359 -1.28 -21.78 -10.86
CA ALA A 359 -0.19 -20.82 -10.86
C ALA A 359 1.10 -21.40 -11.46
N GLU A 360 1.47 -22.63 -11.10
CA GLU A 360 2.62 -23.33 -11.66
C GLU A 360 2.48 -23.57 -13.17
N LYS A 361 1.30 -24.00 -13.61
CA LYS A 361 0.96 -24.12 -15.04
C LYS A 361 1.10 -22.77 -15.74
N PHE A 362 0.51 -21.72 -15.17
CA PHE A 362 0.58 -20.39 -15.74
C PHE A 362 2.03 -19.89 -15.90
N LEU A 363 2.87 -20.08 -14.87
CA LEU A 363 4.31 -19.76 -14.93
C LEU A 363 5.03 -20.60 -15.98
N SER A 364 4.76 -21.90 -16.04
CA SER A 364 5.31 -22.79 -17.07
C SER A 364 4.94 -22.33 -18.48
N ASP A 365 3.69 -21.90 -18.67
CA ASP A 365 3.21 -21.41 -19.95
C ASP A 365 3.90 -20.07 -20.30
N ILE A 366 4.09 -19.15 -19.35
CA ILE A 366 4.84 -17.90 -19.58
C ILE A 366 6.28 -18.21 -19.98
N LEU A 367 6.94 -19.13 -19.28
CA LEU A 367 8.33 -19.50 -19.56
C LEU A 367 8.47 -20.18 -20.94
N SER A 368 7.48 -20.97 -21.32
CA SER A 368 7.42 -21.60 -22.64
C SER A 368 7.30 -20.54 -23.75
N ASP A 369 6.39 -19.57 -23.59
CA ASP A 369 6.23 -18.46 -24.53
C ASP A 369 7.48 -17.57 -24.58
N THR A 370 8.07 -17.29 -23.42
CA THR A 370 9.34 -16.55 -23.31
C THR A 370 10.46 -17.26 -24.06
N MET A 371 10.51 -18.60 -23.98
CA MET A 371 11.47 -19.41 -24.73
C MET A 371 11.19 -19.38 -26.24
N VAL A 372 9.93 -19.29 -26.67
CA VAL A 372 9.57 -19.12 -28.09
C VAL A 372 10.02 -17.75 -28.59
N HIS A 373 9.77 -16.68 -27.85
CA HIS A 373 10.25 -15.32 -28.17
C HIS A 373 11.78 -15.26 -28.26
N TRP A 374 12.48 -15.85 -27.29
CA TRP A 374 13.93 -15.98 -27.32
C TRP A 374 14.42 -16.73 -28.56
N LYS A 375 13.75 -17.84 -28.93
CA LYS A 375 14.08 -18.61 -30.15
C LYS A 375 13.87 -17.77 -31.41
N LEU A 376 12.79 -17.00 -31.51
CA LEU A 376 12.53 -16.15 -32.67
C LEU A 376 13.56 -15.02 -32.80
N SER A 377 13.90 -14.37 -31.68
CA SER A 377 14.91 -13.31 -31.61
C SER A 377 16.32 -13.83 -31.97
N ASN A 378 16.68 -15.03 -31.48
CA ASN A 378 18.00 -15.60 -31.71
C ASN A 378 18.12 -16.47 -32.98
N ALA A 379 17.00 -16.92 -33.58
CA ALA A 379 17.00 -17.64 -34.85
C ALA A 379 17.36 -16.73 -36.04
N GLN A 380 17.13 -15.41 -35.94
CA GLN A 380 17.57 -14.45 -36.96
C GLN A 380 19.10 -14.34 -37.04
N ASN A 381 19.83 -14.72 -35.99
CA ASN A 381 21.31 -14.81 -36.01
C ASN A 381 21.84 -16.14 -36.59
N THR A 382 20.97 -17.08 -36.95
CA THR A 382 21.35 -18.33 -37.66
C THR A 382 20.90 -18.28 -39.12
N GLY A 383 21.54 -17.41 -39.89
CA GLY A 383 21.93 -17.62 -41.29
C GLY A 383 21.03 -18.43 -42.24
N LEU A 384 19.74 -18.12 -42.34
CA LEU A 384 18.89 -18.65 -43.41
C LEU A 384 17.78 -17.65 -43.74
N LEU A 385 18.15 -16.52 -44.36
CA LEU A 385 17.33 -15.69 -45.30
C LEU A 385 17.85 -14.23 -45.42
N ALA A 386 19.17 -14.04 -45.57
CA ALA A 386 19.71 -12.73 -45.96
C ALA A 386 20.65 -12.87 -47.16
N LYS A 387 20.11 -12.77 -48.38
CA LYS A 387 20.86 -12.28 -49.54
C LYS A 387 19.97 -11.90 -50.73
N ALA A 388 19.87 -10.60 -50.97
CA ALA A 388 20.03 -9.87 -52.24
C ALA A 388 19.55 -8.42 -51.96
N GLY A 389 20.33 -7.33 -51.98
CA GLY A 389 21.67 -7.07 -52.46
C GLY A 389 21.63 -6.00 -53.56
N THR A 390 21.92 -4.74 -53.23
CA THR A 390 22.47 -3.72 -54.18
C THR A 390 23.12 -2.55 -53.41
N PRO A 391 24.38 -2.16 -53.72
CA PRO A 391 25.10 -1.06 -53.06
C PRO A 391 25.39 0.14 -53.98
N SER A 392 25.57 1.33 -53.39
CA SER A 392 26.13 2.54 -54.04
C SER A 392 26.66 3.49 -52.94
N ALA A 393 27.98 3.53 -52.71
CA ALA A 393 28.95 4.57 -53.15
C ALA A 393 28.75 5.95 -52.47
N SER A 394 29.66 6.51 -51.67
CA SER A 394 30.99 7.07 -52.02
C SER A 394 31.65 7.59 -50.72
N LYS A 395 32.86 7.16 -50.32
CA LYS A 395 34.19 7.81 -50.46
C LYS A 395 34.25 9.34 -50.26
N GLU A 396 34.96 9.76 -49.21
CA GLU A 396 35.92 10.88 -49.25
C GLU A 396 37.08 10.62 -48.27
N ALA A 397 38.27 11.11 -48.64
CA ALA A 397 39.59 10.65 -48.21
C ALA A 397 40.38 11.71 -47.42
N GLY A 398 41.39 11.29 -46.64
CA GLY A 398 42.41 12.16 -46.04
C GLY A 398 43.58 11.39 -45.40
N ASN A 399 44.70 11.34 -46.13
CA ASN A 399 46.08 10.87 -45.82
C ASN A 399 46.66 11.38 -44.47
N ALA A 400 47.75 10.91 -43.84
CA ALA A 400 48.85 9.93 -43.99
C ALA A 400 49.51 9.81 -42.56
N LEU A 401 50.35 8.87 -42.11
CA LEU A 401 51.64 8.33 -42.55
C LEU A 401 51.99 7.11 -41.64
N ALA A 402 52.67 6.10 -42.19
CA ALA A 402 53.49 5.07 -41.52
C ALA A 402 54.94 5.19 -42.07
N PRO A 403 56.00 4.37 -41.78
CA PRO A 403 56.07 3.00 -41.21
C PRO A 403 57.37 2.79 -40.33
N PRO A 404 58.04 1.61 -40.16
CA PRO A 404 57.75 0.21 -40.58
C PRO A 404 57.98 -0.94 -39.56
N GLU A 405 57.40 -2.11 -39.93
CA GLU A 405 57.88 -3.53 -39.92
C GLU A 405 58.43 -4.17 -38.61
N ASP A 406 58.15 -5.44 -38.25
CA ASP A 406 58.46 -6.63 -39.06
C ASP A 406 57.81 -7.98 -38.59
N ASN A 407 57.55 -8.83 -39.58
CA ASN A 407 57.53 -10.31 -39.66
C ASN A 407 56.76 -11.25 -38.69
N LYS A 408 55.76 -11.92 -39.30
CA LYS A 408 55.19 -13.26 -39.01
C LYS A 408 56.17 -14.36 -39.52
N PRO A 409 56.12 -15.65 -39.09
CA PRO A 409 55.07 -16.54 -39.61
C PRO A 409 54.59 -17.73 -38.74
N GLN A 410 53.36 -18.13 -39.05
CA GLN A 410 52.80 -19.50 -39.14
C GLN A 410 52.75 -20.41 -37.90
N ALA A 411 51.53 -20.50 -37.36
CA ALA A 411 51.03 -21.65 -36.62
C ALA A 411 50.50 -22.73 -37.60
N GLN A 412 50.93 -23.98 -37.40
CA GLN A 412 50.25 -25.18 -37.88
C GLN A 412 49.60 -25.91 -36.71
N SER A 413 48.36 -26.32 -36.98
CA SER A 413 47.34 -26.92 -36.14
C SER A 413 47.69 -28.29 -35.55
N LYS A 414 47.23 -28.54 -34.31
CA LYS A 414 46.81 -29.87 -33.84
C LYS A 414 45.42 -29.78 -33.19
N PRO A 415 44.55 -30.81 -33.36
CA PRO A 415 43.14 -30.74 -33.02
C PRO A 415 42.92 -31.11 -31.54
N SER A 416 42.19 -30.29 -30.79
CA SER A 416 41.69 -30.65 -29.46
C SER A 416 40.18 -30.85 -29.50
N ALA A 417 39.78 -32.10 -29.24
CA ALA A 417 38.50 -32.62 -28.80
C ALA A 417 37.29 -31.66 -28.77
N SER A 418 36.29 -31.98 -29.59
CA SER A 418 34.94 -31.41 -29.54
C SER A 418 34.23 -31.79 -28.25
N GLY A 419 34.41 -31.01 -27.18
CA GLY A 419 33.42 -30.93 -26.11
C GLY A 419 32.19 -30.21 -26.67
N LYS A 420 31.03 -30.87 -26.70
CA LYS A 420 29.75 -30.19 -26.91
C LYS A 420 29.58 -29.21 -25.74
N VAL A 421 29.91 -27.94 -25.97
CA VAL A 421 29.53 -26.86 -25.05
C VAL A 421 28.01 -26.77 -25.13
N GLU A 422 27.31 -27.24 -24.11
CA GLU A 422 25.91 -26.89 -23.90
C GLU A 422 25.83 -25.36 -23.87
N LYS A 423 25.33 -24.75 -24.94
CA LYS A 423 25.03 -23.32 -24.94
C LYS A 423 23.92 -23.11 -23.91
N ARG A 424 24.30 -22.59 -22.75
CA ARG A 424 23.36 -22.16 -21.72
C ARG A 424 22.43 -21.12 -22.32
N VAL A 425 21.16 -21.46 -22.46
CA VAL A 425 20.12 -20.52 -22.88
C VAL A 425 19.92 -19.51 -21.75
N THR A 426 20.04 -18.23 -22.06
CA THR A 426 19.77 -17.14 -21.12
C THR A 426 18.59 -16.35 -21.65
N LEU A 427 17.45 -16.46 -20.97
CA LEU A 427 16.25 -15.67 -21.28
C LEU A 427 16.47 -14.22 -20.84
N THR A 428 16.10 -13.28 -21.70
CA THR A 428 16.25 -11.85 -21.42
C THR A 428 14.96 -11.25 -20.86
N VAL A 429 15.06 -10.05 -20.28
CA VAL A 429 13.88 -9.31 -19.78
C VAL A 429 12.96 -8.93 -20.95
N GLU A 430 13.54 -8.67 -22.12
CA GLU A 430 12.84 -8.36 -23.35
C GLU A 430 11.95 -9.52 -23.82
N ASP A 431 12.47 -10.75 -23.79
CA ASP A 431 11.70 -11.95 -24.14
C ASP A 431 10.51 -12.16 -23.20
N LEU A 432 10.73 -11.92 -21.89
CA LEU A 432 9.69 -12.04 -20.87
C LEU A 432 8.61 -10.96 -21.04
N VAL A 433 9.01 -9.72 -21.31
CA VAL A 433 8.07 -8.60 -21.54
C VAL A 433 7.23 -8.84 -22.79
N ALA A 434 7.80 -9.44 -23.84
CA ALA A 434 7.06 -9.82 -25.04
C ALA A 434 6.01 -10.90 -24.73
N ALA A 435 6.40 -11.98 -24.05
CA ALA A 435 5.49 -13.06 -23.64
C ALA A 435 4.34 -12.57 -22.75
N LEU A 436 4.63 -11.66 -21.81
CA LEU A 436 3.62 -11.06 -20.94
C LEU A 436 2.65 -10.15 -21.71
N ARG A 437 3.15 -9.40 -22.71
CA ARG A 437 2.32 -8.53 -23.54
C ARG A 437 1.32 -9.32 -24.38
N ASP A 438 1.70 -10.48 -24.91
CA ASP A 438 0.80 -11.35 -25.68
C ASP A 438 -0.39 -11.84 -24.84
N ARG A 439 -0.23 -11.87 -23.52
CA ARG A 439 -1.29 -12.19 -22.54
C ARG A 439 -1.97 -10.97 -21.93
N GLY A 440 -1.74 -9.78 -22.48
CA GLY A 440 -2.34 -8.52 -22.01
C GLY A 440 -1.75 -7.98 -20.71
N ILE A 441 -0.59 -8.48 -20.26
CA ILE A 441 0.09 -8.03 -19.04
C ILE A 441 1.14 -6.99 -19.42
N HIS A 442 0.91 -5.73 -19.04
CA HIS A 442 1.83 -4.63 -19.32
C HIS A 442 2.82 -4.44 -18.17
N VAL A 443 4.09 -4.81 -18.40
CA VAL A 443 5.17 -4.58 -17.45
C VAL A 443 6.03 -3.41 -17.90
N ALA A 444 6.13 -2.37 -17.07
CA ALA A 444 7.04 -1.25 -17.26
C ALA A 444 8.35 -1.50 -16.51
N ARG A 445 9.49 -1.13 -17.12
CA ARG A 445 10.76 -1.12 -16.38
C ARG A 445 10.68 -0.07 -15.27
N PRO A 446 11.06 -0.41 -14.03
CA PRO A 446 11.16 0.58 -12.97
C PRO A 446 12.15 1.70 -13.35
N PRO A 447 11.91 2.96 -12.93
CA PRO A 447 12.67 4.12 -13.38
C PRO A 447 14.16 4.16 -12.96
N TYR A 448 14.64 3.15 -12.21
CA TYR A 448 16.00 3.08 -11.68
C TYR A 448 16.95 2.14 -12.48
N TYR A 449 16.49 1.56 -13.58
CA TYR A 449 17.36 0.88 -14.55
C TYR A 449 17.51 1.76 -15.81
N ILE A 450 18.46 2.70 -15.77
CA ILE A 450 19.01 3.41 -16.94
C ILE A 450 20.47 3.00 -17.09
#